data_AF-A0AA38YMY4-F1
#
_entry.id   AF-A0AA38YMY4-F1
#
_cell.length_a   1.000
_cell.length_b   1.000
_cell.length_c   1.000
_cell.angle_alpha   90.00
_cell.angle_beta   90.00
_cell.angle_gamma   90.00
#
_symmetry.space_group_name_H-M   'P 1'
#
loop_
_entity.id
_entity.type
_entity.pdbx_description
1 polymer ?
#
loop_
_entity_poly.entity_id
_entity_poly.type
_entity_poly.pdbx_seq_one_letter_code
_entity_poly.pdbx_strand_id
1 'polypeptide(L)'
;MEKLSGLRHLFMTVFLFNFATFMVIPAITDVTMAALCPGRDECSIAIYLTGFQQVIIGLGTLVMMPLVGNLSDMYGRKALLTVPMCLTIFPLAILAWSRSRNFFYAYFVLKTLTSMICEGSVHCLTLAYVADNIPEIRRASAFGVLSGVGSSAFVCGTLSARFLKTSSTFQVAASVAAVAAVYMKLFLPDSVIKDGVLDRAISEQKPCIIHLDGESAQDSPVFKSMPSLDDMLSLLQTSSTFTKAAIVAFFSNLGDVGLHTSLMYYLKARFHFNKHQFADLMMISGIAGTISQLVLMPILAPTIGEEKLLAIGLLFSCSHMFLYSIAWSFWVLLYNLDSISHYFIIC
;
A
#
# COMPACT_ATOMS: atom_id res chain seq x y z
N MET A 1 25.29 -8.02 11.02
CA MET A 1 24.19 -8.87 10.48
C MET A 1 23.23 -9.34 11.58
N GLU A 2 23.66 -9.54 12.84
CA GLU A 2 22.80 -10.04 13.93
C GLU A 2 21.52 -9.24 14.20
N LYS A 3 21.55 -7.91 14.21
CA LYS A 3 20.31 -7.11 14.39
C LYS A 3 19.32 -7.21 13.22
N LEU A 4 19.79 -7.51 12.00
CA LEU A 4 18.91 -7.74 10.84
C LEU A 4 18.19 -9.09 10.96
N SER A 5 18.82 -10.07 11.62
CA SER A 5 18.18 -11.35 11.98
C SER A 5 16.98 -11.17 12.90
N GLY A 6 16.98 -10.13 13.74
CA GLY A 6 15.83 -9.77 14.59
C GLY A 6 14.60 -9.31 13.79
N LEU A 7 14.79 -8.78 12.58
CA LEU A 7 13.70 -8.35 11.69
C LEU A 7 13.20 -9.44 10.74
N ARG A 8 13.77 -10.65 10.78
CA ARG A 8 13.39 -11.75 9.88
C ARG A 8 11.90 -12.06 9.92
N HIS A 9 11.29 -12.02 11.11
CA HIS A 9 9.85 -12.26 11.28
C HIS A 9 9.00 -11.14 10.67
N LEU A 10 9.45 -9.89 10.75
CA LEU A 10 8.81 -8.78 10.07
C LEU A 10 8.89 -8.95 8.55
N PHE A 11 10.08 -9.23 8.02
CA PHE A 11 10.26 -9.42 6.57
C PHE A 11 9.40 -10.57 6.04
N MET A 12 9.36 -11.71 6.73
CA MET A 12 8.51 -12.83 6.35
C MET A 12 7.02 -12.46 6.38
N THR A 13 6.60 -11.73 7.41
CA THR A 13 5.21 -11.26 7.55
C THR A 13 4.81 -10.36 6.37
N VAL A 14 5.65 -9.38 6.07
CA VAL A 14 5.43 -8.43 4.97
C VAL A 14 5.44 -9.15 3.63
N PHE A 15 6.35 -10.10 3.44
CA PHE A 15 6.41 -10.93 2.25
C PHE A 15 5.09 -11.68 2.03
N LEU A 16 4.61 -12.42 3.04
CA LEU A 16 3.38 -13.21 2.94
C LEU A 16 2.15 -12.33 2.69
N PHE A 17 2.07 -11.19 3.37
CA PHE A 17 0.99 -10.24 3.17
C PHE A 17 0.99 -9.66 1.76
N ASN A 18 2.12 -9.13 1.30
CA ASN A 18 2.25 -8.56 -0.04
C ASN A 18 2.06 -9.62 -1.13
N PHE A 19 2.53 -10.85 -0.90
CA PHE A 19 2.30 -11.96 -1.82
C PHE A 19 0.79 -12.21 -2.00
N ALA A 20 0.03 -12.25 -0.91
CA ALA A 20 -1.41 -12.46 -0.96
C ALA A 20 -2.16 -11.32 -1.67
N THR A 21 -1.80 -10.07 -1.38
CA THR A 21 -2.45 -8.88 -1.97
C THR A 21 -2.15 -8.75 -3.46
N PHE A 22 -0.88 -8.91 -3.87
CA PHE A 22 -0.48 -8.75 -5.27
C PHE A 22 -0.93 -9.90 -6.18
N MET A 23 -1.11 -11.11 -5.63
CA MET A 23 -1.60 -12.26 -6.39
C MET A 23 -3.02 -12.07 -6.96
N VAL A 24 -3.83 -11.19 -6.37
CA VAL A 24 -5.22 -10.97 -6.79
C VAL A 24 -5.35 -9.92 -7.89
N ILE A 25 -4.39 -8.99 -8.02
CA ILE A 25 -4.50 -7.83 -8.91
C ILE A 25 -4.69 -8.23 -10.38
N PRO A 26 -3.96 -9.19 -10.97
CA PRO A 26 -4.18 -9.57 -12.36
C PRO A 26 -5.58 -10.15 -12.63
N ALA A 27 -6.21 -10.73 -11.60
CA ALA A 27 -7.50 -11.40 -11.70
C ALA A 27 -8.69 -10.44 -11.49
N ILE A 28 -8.49 -9.29 -10.83
CA ILE A 28 -9.60 -8.44 -10.38
C ILE A 28 -10.37 -7.84 -11.55
N THR A 29 -9.67 -7.41 -12.60
CA THR A 29 -10.29 -6.86 -13.82
C THR A 29 -11.21 -7.88 -14.47
N ASP A 30 -10.76 -9.13 -14.60
CA ASP A 30 -11.57 -10.21 -15.16
C ASP A 30 -12.80 -10.52 -14.30
N VAL A 31 -12.65 -10.51 -12.97
CA VAL A 31 -13.76 -10.73 -12.04
C VAL A 31 -14.78 -9.60 -12.09
N THR A 32 -14.32 -8.34 -12.10
CA THR A 32 -15.19 -7.16 -12.19
C THR A 32 -15.99 -7.17 -13.49
N MET A 33 -15.33 -7.42 -14.62
CA MET A 33 -15.97 -7.48 -15.93
C MET A 33 -16.99 -8.63 -16.00
N ALA A 34 -16.64 -9.81 -15.50
CA ALA A 34 -17.56 -10.95 -15.48
C ALA A 34 -18.80 -10.71 -14.60
N ALA A 35 -18.67 -10.00 -13.48
CA ALA A 35 -19.77 -9.72 -12.56
C ALA A 35 -20.72 -8.61 -13.06
N LEU A 36 -20.17 -7.55 -13.63
CA LEU A 36 -20.93 -6.38 -14.08
C LEU A 36 -21.44 -6.53 -15.51
N CYS A 37 -20.58 -6.95 -16.45
CA CYS A 37 -20.86 -7.03 -17.88
C CYS A 37 -20.46 -8.41 -18.44
N PRO A 38 -21.24 -9.48 -18.15
CA PRO A 38 -20.89 -10.83 -18.59
C PRO A 38 -20.81 -10.92 -20.12
N GLY A 39 -19.71 -11.50 -20.63
CA GLY A 39 -19.49 -11.73 -22.06
C GLY A 39 -19.10 -10.49 -22.87
N ARG A 40 -18.79 -9.36 -22.22
CA ARG A 40 -18.29 -8.15 -22.89
C ARG A 40 -16.91 -7.77 -22.36
N ASP A 41 -16.05 -7.32 -23.27
CA ASP A 41 -14.72 -6.78 -22.91
C ASP A 41 -14.74 -5.27 -22.67
N GLU A 42 -15.84 -4.61 -23.00
CA GLU A 42 -16.06 -3.18 -22.77
C GLU A 42 -17.21 -2.96 -21.79
N CYS A 43 -16.95 -2.20 -20.72
CA CYS A 43 -17.91 -1.97 -19.65
C CYS A 43 -17.58 -0.65 -18.93
N SER A 44 -18.27 0.43 -19.32
CA SER A 44 -18.06 1.75 -18.71
C SER A 44 -18.36 1.75 -17.20
N ILE A 45 -19.39 1.02 -16.77
CA ILE A 45 -19.77 0.91 -15.35
C ILE A 45 -18.64 0.31 -14.50
N ALA A 46 -17.85 -0.63 -15.00
CA ALA A 46 -16.71 -1.20 -14.28
C ALA A 46 -15.61 -0.16 -14.04
N ILE A 47 -15.33 0.67 -15.05
CA ILE A 47 -14.34 1.74 -14.99
C ILE A 47 -14.79 2.82 -13.99
N TYR A 48 -16.03 3.30 -14.10
CA TYR A 48 -16.55 4.33 -13.19
C TYR A 48 -16.63 3.85 -11.75
N LEU A 49 -17.08 2.60 -11.50
CA LEU A 49 -17.12 2.05 -10.15
C LEU A 49 -15.72 1.93 -9.55
N THR A 50 -14.75 1.41 -10.32
CA THR A 50 -13.37 1.29 -9.82
C THR A 50 -12.76 2.66 -9.56
N GLY A 51 -12.97 3.64 -10.45
CA GLY A 51 -12.52 5.01 -10.25
C GLY A 51 -13.14 5.66 -9.00
N PHE A 52 -14.44 5.51 -8.80
CA PHE A 52 -15.13 5.99 -7.60
C PHE A 52 -14.59 5.33 -6.32
N GLN A 53 -14.32 4.02 -6.38
CA GLN A 53 -13.67 3.28 -5.29
C GLN A 53 -12.32 3.92 -4.92
N GLN A 54 -11.47 4.20 -5.92
CA GLN A 54 -10.14 4.77 -5.70
C GLN A 54 -10.20 6.18 -5.14
N VAL A 55 -11.16 7.01 -5.57
CA VAL A 55 -11.36 8.35 -5.01
C VAL A 55 -11.74 8.26 -3.52
N ILE A 56 -12.67 7.38 -3.15
CA ILE A 56 -13.05 7.20 -1.75
C ILE A 56 -11.88 6.66 -0.91
N ILE A 57 -11.15 5.67 -1.44
CA ILE A 57 -9.98 5.11 -0.76
C ILE A 57 -8.93 6.20 -0.57
N GLY A 58 -8.60 6.97 -1.61
CA GLY A 58 -7.63 8.07 -1.55
C GLY A 58 -8.01 9.12 -0.50
N LEU A 59 -9.26 9.61 -0.53
CA LEU A 59 -9.74 10.58 0.46
C LEU A 59 -9.79 10.00 1.89
N GLY A 60 -10.18 8.74 2.03
CA GLY A 60 -10.20 8.06 3.33
C GLY A 60 -8.80 7.90 3.91
N THR A 61 -7.85 7.48 3.09
CA THR A 61 -6.45 7.28 3.50
C THR A 61 -5.75 8.59 3.85
N LEU A 62 -6.10 9.70 3.19
CA LEU A 62 -5.58 11.04 3.53
C LEU A 62 -5.83 11.39 5.01
N VAL A 63 -6.98 11.00 5.55
CA VAL A 63 -7.36 11.27 6.94
C VAL A 63 -6.91 10.14 7.88
N MET A 64 -7.06 8.89 7.44
CA MET A 64 -6.80 7.71 8.28
C MET A 64 -5.31 7.41 8.44
N MET A 65 -4.47 7.68 7.44
CA MET A 65 -3.03 7.37 7.51
C MET A 65 -2.32 8.08 8.67
N PRO A 66 -2.48 9.41 8.88
CA PRO A 66 -1.90 10.08 10.03
C PRO A 66 -2.49 9.59 11.36
N LEU A 67 -3.79 9.30 11.40
CA LEU A 67 -4.46 8.76 12.60
C LEU A 67 -3.87 7.40 12.98
N VAL A 68 -3.72 6.51 12.01
CA VAL A 68 -3.07 5.21 12.17
C VAL A 68 -1.62 5.41 12.63
N GLY A 69 -0.90 6.38 12.08
CA GLY A 69 0.45 6.74 12.57
C GLY A 69 0.48 7.05 14.07
N ASN A 70 -0.38 7.97 14.53
CA ASN A 70 -0.40 8.38 15.94
C ASN A 70 -0.89 7.26 16.88
N LEU A 71 -1.94 6.52 16.48
CA LEU A 71 -2.41 5.36 17.24
C LEU A 71 -1.32 4.30 17.36
N SER A 72 -0.47 4.17 16.34
CA SER A 72 0.64 3.22 16.37
C SER A 72 1.72 3.61 17.36
N ASP A 73 1.91 4.90 17.58
CA ASP A 73 2.87 5.43 18.55
C ASP A 73 2.39 5.16 19.99
N MET A 74 1.07 5.22 20.21
CA MET A 74 0.45 5.02 21.53
C MET A 74 0.22 3.54 21.88
N TYR A 75 -0.43 2.79 21.00
CA TYR A 75 -0.85 1.40 21.25
C TYR A 75 0.22 0.37 20.85
N GLY A 76 1.32 0.83 20.23
CA GLY A 76 2.40 -0.01 19.75
C GLY A 76 2.23 -0.42 18.28
N ARG A 77 3.38 -0.55 17.60
CA ARG A 77 3.46 -0.80 16.14
C ARG A 77 2.88 -2.15 15.74
N LYS A 78 3.14 -3.20 16.53
CA LYS A 78 2.61 -4.54 16.25
C LYS A 78 1.09 -4.62 16.42
N ALA A 79 0.54 -4.03 17.47
CA ALA A 79 -0.90 -4.03 17.69
C ALA A 79 -1.62 -3.39 16.49
N LEU A 80 -1.15 -2.23 16.05
CA LEU A 80 -1.79 -1.54 14.93
C LEU A 80 -1.52 -2.18 13.56
N LEU A 81 -0.37 -2.82 13.36
CA LEU A 81 -0.09 -3.58 12.14
C LEU A 81 -1.03 -4.81 11.99
N THR A 82 -1.55 -5.34 13.09
CA THR A 82 -2.47 -6.50 13.07
C THR A 82 -3.82 -6.14 12.44
N VAL A 83 -4.31 -4.93 12.69
CA VAL A 83 -5.62 -4.45 12.23
C VAL A 83 -5.76 -4.52 10.70
N PRO A 84 -4.89 -3.89 9.89
CA PRO A 84 -5.01 -3.96 8.43
C PRO A 84 -4.75 -5.36 7.87
N MET A 85 -3.86 -6.14 8.50
CA MET A 85 -3.63 -7.54 8.07
C MET A 85 -4.86 -8.42 8.30
N CYS A 86 -5.64 -8.20 9.36
CA CYS A 86 -6.89 -8.91 9.57
C CYS A 86 -8.02 -8.39 8.66
N LEU A 87 -8.15 -7.07 8.52
CA LEU A 87 -9.24 -6.46 7.73
C LEU A 87 -9.17 -6.82 6.24
N THR A 88 -7.97 -6.98 5.68
CA THR A 88 -7.77 -7.37 4.28
C THR A 88 -8.19 -8.81 3.97
N ILE A 89 -8.34 -9.68 4.98
CA ILE A 89 -8.82 -11.06 4.78
C ILE A 89 -10.28 -11.07 4.34
N PHE A 90 -11.13 -10.17 4.85
CA PHE A 90 -12.56 -10.22 4.58
C PHE A 90 -12.92 -9.97 3.10
N PRO A 91 -12.42 -8.91 2.43
CA PRO A 91 -12.67 -8.72 0.99
C PRO A 91 -12.18 -9.92 0.16
N LEU A 92 -11.02 -10.48 0.51
CA LEU A 92 -10.47 -11.65 -0.18
C LEU A 92 -11.36 -12.89 0.00
N ALA A 93 -11.87 -13.12 1.21
CA ALA A 93 -12.75 -14.24 1.53
C ALA A 93 -14.10 -14.15 0.79
N ILE A 94 -14.67 -12.95 0.63
CA ILE A 94 -15.91 -12.76 -0.13
C ILE A 94 -15.75 -13.25 -1.58
N LEU A 95 -14.69 -12.82 -2.25
CA LEU A 95 -14.44 -13.24 -3.64
C LEU A 95 -13.95 -14.69 -3.76
N ALA A 96 -13.38 -15.24 -2.69
CA ALA A 96 -13.04 -16.67 -2.61
C ALA A 96 -14.29 -17.56 -2.52
N TRP A 97 -15.37 -17.07 -1.90
CA TRP A 97 -16.63 -17.80 -1.75
C TRP A 97 -17.47 -17.77 -3.03
N SER A 98 -17.78 -16.59 -3.55
CA SER A 98 -18.60 -16.44 -4.75
C SER A 98 -18.28 -15.15 -5.49
N ARG A 99 -18.40 -15.21 -6.82
CA ARG A 99 -18.12 -14.10 -7.75
C ARG A 99 -19.37 -13.65 -8.50
N SER A 100 -20.55 -13.94 -7.95
CA SER A 100 -21.80 -13.42 -8.52
C SER A 100 -21.93 -11.92 -8.24
N ARG A 101 -22.83 -11.25 -8.97
CA ARG A 101 -23.00 -9.80 -8.91
C ARG A 101 -23.24 -9.26 -7.49
N ASN A 102 -24.05 -9.95 -6.67
CA ASN A 102 -24.35 -9.54 -5.31
C ASN A 102 -23.11 -9.63 -4.40
N PHE A 103 -22.32 -10.70 -4.54
CA PHE A 103 -21.05 -10.85 -3.80
C PHE A 103 -20.01 -9.84 -4.27
N PHE A 104 -19.99 -9.49 -5.56
CA PHE A 104 -19.12 -8.44 -6.07
C PHE A 104 -19.45 -7.07 -5.45
N TYR A 105 -20.72 -6.69 -5.32
CA TYR A 105 -21.10 -5.46 -4.62
C TYR A 105 -20.75 -5.49 -3.13
N ALA A 106 -20.94 -6.64 -2.46
CA ALA A 106 -20.50 -6.81 -1.08
C ALA A 106 -18.97 -6.66 -0.94
N TYR A 107 -18.20 -7.26 -1.86
CA TYR A 107 -16.76 -7.07 -1.96
C TYR A 107 -16.41 -5.60 -2.18
N PHE A 108 -17.08 -4.92 -3.11
CA PHE A 108 -16.83 -3.51 -3.43
C PHE A 108 -16.98 -2.61 -2.19
N VAL A 109 -18.10 -2.73 -1.48
CA VAL A 109 -18.35 -1.94 -0.27
C VAL A 109 -17.33 -2.28 0.82
N LEU A 110 -17.10 -3.57 1.09
CA LEU A 110 -16.18 -3.97 2.15
C LEU A 110 -14.72 -3.62 1.82
N LYS A 111 -14.30 -3.80 0.56
CA LYS A 111 -12.98 -3.40 0.09
C LYS A 111 -12.80 -1.89 0.19
N THR A 112 -13.82 -1.10 -0.14
CA THR A 112 -13.76 0.36 0.02
C THR A 112 -13.55 0.74 1.48
N LEU A 113 -14.42 0.26 2.38
CA LEU A 113 -14.34 0.57 3.82
C LEU A 113 -13.02 0.10 4.45
N THR A 114 -12.57 -1.11 4.12
CA THR A 114 -11.31 -1.64 4.64
C THR A 114 -10.10 -0.90 4.06
N SER A 115 -10.03 -0.65 2.76
CA SER A 115 -8.91 0.08 2.14
C SER A 115 -8.84 1.55 2.59
N MET A 116 -9.95 2.21 2.95
CA MET A 116 -9.88 3.56 3.55
C MET A 116 -8.95 3.62 4.78
N ILE A 117 -8.90 2.54 5.56
CA ILE A 117 -8.06 2.44 6.76
C ILE A 117 -6.73 1.72 6.44
N CYS A 118 -6.78 0.70 5.58
CA CYS A 118 -5.71 -0.26 5.41
C CYS A 118 -4.74 0.07 4.27
N GLU A 119 -5.18 0.80 3.24
CA GLU A 119 -4.33 1.11 2.07
C GLU A 119 -3.13 1.96 2.52
N GLY A 120 -1.91 1.57 2.13
CA GLY A 120 -0.67 2.21 2.58
C GLY A 120 -0.26 1.94 4.05
N SER A 121 -1.22 1.66 4.95
CA SER A 121 -0.96 1.46 6.39
C SER A 121 0.11 0.43 6.73
N VAL A 122 0.04 -0.75 6.12
CA VAL A 122 1.01 -1.83 6.37
C VAL A 122 2.42 -1.39 5.98
N HIS A 123 2.56 -0.66 4.87
CA HIS A 123 3.86 -0.17 4.41
C HIS A 123 4.44 0.85 5.39
N CYS A 124 3.67 1.89 5.73
CA CYS A 124 4.10 2.94 6.65
C CYS A 124 4.42 2.40 8.05
N LEU A 125 3.57 1.53 8.61
CA LEU A 125 3.79 0.94 9.94
C LEU A 125 5.01 0.02 9.98
N THR A 126 5.27 -0.70 8.90
CA THR A 126 6.46 -1.54 8.80
C THR A 126 7.73 -0.70 8.69
N LEU A 127 7.72 0.37 7.90
CA LEU A 127 8.84 1.32 7.85
C LEU A 127 9.11 1.94 9.23
N ALA A 128 8.07 2.35 9.93
CA ALA A 128 8.19 2.90 11.28
C ALA A 128 8.74 1.85 12.26
N TYR A 129 8.27 0.60 12.20
CA TYR A 129 8.80 -0.50 13.02
C TYR A 129 10.30 -0.74 12.76
N VAL A 130 10.73 -0.70 11.49
CA VAL A 130 12.16 -0.84 11.13
C VAL A 130 12.96 0.34 11.67
N ALA A 131 12.43 1.57 11.57
CA ALA A 131 13.08 2.78 12.09
C ALA A 131 13.29 2.71 13.62
N ASP A 132 12.30 2.18 14.35
CA ASP A 132 12.33 2.07 15.81
C ASP A 132 13.35 1.02 16.30
N ASN A 133 13.61 -0.04 15.50
CA ASN A 133 14.47 -1.16 15.90
C ASN A 133 15.90 -1.11 15.33
N ILE A 134 16.17 -0.27 14.33
CA ILE A 134 17.46 -0.20 13.63
C ILE A 134 18.12 1.18 13.85
N PRO A 135 19.43 1.21 14.19
CA PRO A 135 20.15 2.48 14.35
C PRO A 135 20.28 3.22 13.01
N GLU A 136 20.26 4.56 13.08
CA GLU A 136 20.25 5.48 11.93
C GLU A 136 21.20 5.11 10.81
N ILE A 137 22.46 4.80 11.16
CA ILE A 137 23.51 4.48 10.18
C ILE A 137 23.21 3.25 9.30
N ARG A 138 22.29 2.37 9.72
CA ARG A 138 21.87 1.17 8.97
C ARG A 138 20.42 1.21 8.52
N ARG A 139 19.66 2.28 8.81
CA ARG A 139 18.24 2.37 8.44
C ARG A 139 18.03 2.33 6.93
N ALA A 140 18.84 3.07 6.17
CA ALA A 140 18.76 3.08 4.71
C ALA A 140 18.90 1.67 4.10
N SER A 141 19.88 0.88 4.57
CA SER A 141 20.05 -0.51 4.14
C SER A 141 18.86 -1.39 4.54
N ALA A 142 18.32 -1.22 5.75
CA ALA A 142 17.16 -1.98 6.21
C ALA A 142 15.87 -1.63 5.42
N PHE A 143 15.66 -0.36 5.08
CA PHE A 143 14.57 0.05 4.19
C PHE A 143 14.74 -0.50 2.78
N GLY A 144 15.97 -0.53 2.26
CA GLY A 144 16.27 -1.17 0.97
C GLY A 144 15.94 -2.67 0.97
N VAL A 145 16.30 -3.40 2.03
CA VAL A 145 15.93 -4.82 2.18
C VAL A 145 14.42 -4.99 2.28
N LEU A 146 13.73 -4.15 3.05
CA LEU A 146 12.28 -4.20 3.17
C LEU A 146 11.58 -3.96 1.82
N SER A 147 12.04 -2.97 1.06
CA SER A 147 11.56 -2.69 -0.29
C SER A 147 11.79 -3.88 -1.21
N GLY A 148 13.00 -4.46 -1.21
CA GLY A 148 13.31 -5.68 -1.98
C GLY A 148 12.42 -6.87 -1.62
N VAL A 149 12.06 -7.04 -0.34
CA VAL A 149 11.08 -8.05 0.09
C VAL A 149 9.70 -7.78 -0.52
N GLY A 150 9.25 -6.52 -0.51
CA GLY A 150 8.01 -6.11 -1.17
C GLY A 150 8.00 -6.41 -2.67
N SER A 151 9.06 -6.04 -3.38
CA SER A 151 9.19 -6.25 -4.82
C SER A 151 9.29 -7.75 -5.17
N SER A 152 9.99 -8.54 -4.36
CA SER A 152 10.02 -10.01 -4.52
C SER A 152 8.62 -10.63 -4.32
N ALA A 153 7.86 -10.15 -3.33
CA ALA A 153 6.50 -10.61 -3.09
C ALA A 153 5.55 -10.25 -4.24
N PHE A 154 5.74 -9.08 -4.86
CA PHE A 154 5.02 -8.66 -6.05
C PHE A 154 5.27 -9.60 -7.24
N VAL A 155 6.54 -9.89 -7.55
CA VAL A 155 6.90 -10.82 -8.63
C VAL A 155 6.39 -12.23 -8.34
N CYS A 156 6.61 -12.75 -7.13
CA CYS A 156 6.14 -14.09 -6.77
C CYS A 156 4.60 -14.20 -6.74
N GLY A 157 3.91 -13.17 -6.26
CA GLY A 157 2.44 -13.13 -6.21
C GLY A 157 1.82 -13.08 -7.60
N THR A 158 2.32 -12.20 -8.47
CA THR A 158 1.85 -12.10 -9.87
C THR A 158 2.15 -13.36 -10.67
N LEU A 159 3.34 -13.96 -10.50
CA LEU A 159 3.67 -15.26 -11.10
C LEU A 159 2.72 -16.37 -10.63
N SER A 160 2.41 -16.42 -9.33
CA SER A 160 1.46 -17.40 -8.78
C SER A 160 0.05 -17.20 -9.35
N ALA A 161 -0.36 -15.94 -9.54
CA ALA A 161 -1.63 -15.58 -10.17
C ALA A 161 -1.75 -16.13 -11.59
N ARG A 162 -0.64 -16.19 -12.35
CA ARG A 162 -0.60 -16.76 -13.71
C ARG A 162 -0.93 -18.25 -13.72
N PHE A 163 -0.38 -19.05 -12.80
CA PHE A 163 -0.57 -20.51 -12.82
C PHE A 163 -1.86 -20.98 -12.16
N LEU A 164 -2.38 -20.21 -11.19
CA LEU A 164 -3.63 -20.55 -10.53
C LEU A 164 -4.83 -20.29 -11.45
N LYS A 165 -5.94 -21.00 -11.25
CA LYS A 165 -7.23 -20.63 -11.87
C LYS A 165 -7.84 -19.46 -11.09
N THR A 166 -8.61 -18.59 -11.75
CA THR A 166 -9.22 -17.41 -11.11
C THR A 166 -9.99 -17.77 -9.82
N SER A 167 -10.71 -18.89 -9.78
CA SER A 167 -11.41 -19.31 -8.54
C SER A 167 -10.45 -19.65 -7.39
N SER A 168 -9.39 -20.39 -7.70
CA SER A 168 -8.39 -20.81 -6.71
C SER A 168 -7.49 -19.66 -6.29
N THR A 169 -7.25 -18.67 -7.16
CA THR A 169 -6.42 -17.49 -6.84
C THR A 169 -6.92 -16.77 -5.59
N PHE A 170 -8.22 -16.49 -5.48
CA PHE A 170 -8.77 -15.80 -4.29
C PHE A 170 -8.76 -16.69 -3.04
N GLN A 171 -9.00 -18.00 -3.18
CA GLN A 171 -8.94 -18.95 -2.06
C GLN A 171 -7.53 -19.05 -1.49
N VAL A 172 -6.52 -19.17 -2.36
CA VAL A 172 -5.11 -19.19 -1.95
C VAL A 172 -4.72 -17.83 -1.36
N ALA A 173 -5.15 -16.71 -1.95
CA ALA A 173 -4.84 -15.38 -1.42
C ALA A 173 -5.41 -15.17 -0.01
N ALA A 174 -6.68 -15.51 0.21
CA ALA A 174 -7.31 -15.42 1.53
C ALA A 174 -6.62 -16.32 2.56
N SER A 175 -6.25 -17.54 2.16
CA SER A 175 -5.53 -18.48 3.03
C SER A 175 -4.14 -17.97 3.40
N VAL A 176 -3.36 -17.46 2.43
CA VAL A 176 -2.03 -16.90 2.69
C VAL A 176 -2.12 -15.62 3.51
N ALA A 177 -3.11 -14.76 3.29
CA ALA A 177 -3.35 -13.57 4.12
C ALA A 177 -3.68 -13.96 5.58
N ALA A 178 -4.50 -14.99 5.79
CA ALA A 178 -4.77 -15.52 7.12
C ALA A 178 -3.52 -16.09 7.79
N VAL A 179 -2.71 -16.86 7.04
CA VAL A 179 -1.41 -17.36 7.53
C VAL A 179 -0.47 -16.20 7.87
N ALA A 180 -0.43 -15.14 7.06
CA ALA A 180 0.37 -13.95 7.33
C ALA A 180 -0.03 -13.27 8.65
N ALA A 181 -1.34 -13.09 8.86
CA ALA A 181 -1.87 -12.49 10.09
C ALA A 181 -1.59 -13.35 11.34
N VAL A 182 -1.76 -14.68 11.22
CA VAL A 182 -1.44 -15.62 12.31
C VAL A 182 0.05 -15.66 12.59
N TYR A 183 0.89 -15.75 11.56
CA TYR A 183 2.34 -15.75 11.68
C TYR A 183 2.84 -14.48 12.37
N MET A 184 2.31 -13.32 11.98
CA MET A 184 2.60 -12.04 12.60
C MET A 184 2.26 -12.04 14.09
N LYS A 185 1.04 -12.47 14.44
CA LYS A 185 0.57 -12.49 15.83
C LYS A 185 1.43 -13.39 16.73
N LEU A 186 1.92 -14.51 16.20
CA LEU A 186 2.70 -15.51 16.94
C LEU A 186 4.19 -15.17 17.04
N PHE A 187 4.80 -14.70 15.95
CA PHE A 187 6.26 -14.62 15.83
C PHE A 187 6.84 -13.20 15.86
N LEU A 188 6.03 -12.17 15.60
CA LEU A 188 6.53 -10.80 15.65
C LEU A 188 6.60 -10.35 17.12
N PRO A 189 7.76 -9.92 17.64
CA PRO A 189 7.84 -9.41 19.00
C PRO A 189 7.13 -8.05 19.09
N ASP A 190 6.49 -7.81 20.23
CA ASP A 190 5.90 -6.50 20.51
C ASP A 190 7.03 -5.45 20.51
N SER A 191 6.83 -4.37 19.76
CA SER A 191 7.74 -3.23 19.81
C SER A 191 7.76 -2.72 21.25
N VAL A 192 8.93 -2.68 21.88
CA VAL A 192 9.11 -2.25 23.27
C VAL A 192 8.41 -0.91 23.47
N ILE A 193 7.25 -0.92 24.11
CA ILE A 193 6.69 0.28 24.71
C ILE A 193 7.71 0.65 25.78
N LYS A 194 8.45 1.76 25.58
CA LYS A 194 9.32 2.28 26.65
C LYS A 194 8.46 2.36 27.90
N ASP A 195 8.87 1.68 28.96
CA ASP A 195 8.23 1.57 30.29
C ASP A 195 7.95 2.92 31.00
N GLY A 196 8.03 4.07 30.32
CA GLY A 196 7.76 5.40 30.87
C GLY A 196 6.31 5.89 30.74
N VAL A 197 5.38 5.08 30.21
CA VAL A 197 3.93 5.42 30.20
C VAL A 197 3.25 4.93 31.47
N LEU A 198 3.67 3.78 32.03
CA LEU A 198 3.17 3.29 33.31
C LEU A 198 3.60 4.19 34.47
N ASP A 199 4.83 4.71 34.43
CA ASP A 199 5.32 5.67 35.44
C ASP A 199 4.64 7.05 35.35
N ARG A 200 4.21 7.49 34.15
CA ARG A 200 3.48 8.76 33.99
C ARG A 200 2.05 8.69 34.51
N ALA A 201 1.40 7.53 34.41
CA ALA A 201 0.06 7.33 34.96
C ALA A 201 0.04 7.25 36.50
N ILE A 202 1.14 6.80 37.12
CA ILE A 202 1.24 6.66 38.57
C ILE A 202 1.66 7.97 39.25
N SER A 203 2.35 8.89 38.54
CA SER A 203 2.87 10.12 39.14
C SER A 203 1.87 11.29 39.25
N GLU A 204 0.69 11.24 38.62
CA GLU A 204 -0.34 12.30 38.75
C GLU A 204 -1.28 12.12 39.95
N GLN A 205 -1.10 11.07 40.76
CA GLN A 205 -1.92 10.83 41.94
C GLN A 205 -1.28 11.39 43.22
N LYS A 206 -1.14 12.71 43.30
CA LYS A 206 -0.89 13.41 44.57
C LYS A 206 -2.02 14.42 44.82
N PRO A 207 -2.82 14.26 45.89
CA PRO A 207 -4.07 15.00 46.04
C PRO A 207 -3.79 16.41 46.59
N CYS A 208 -4.19 17.43 45.85
CA CYS A 208 -4.53 18.73 46.44
C CYS A 208 -6.04 18.93 46.35
N ILE A 209 -6.61 19.29 47.48
CA ILE A 209 -8.04 19.30 47.82
C ILE A 209 -8.71 20.58 47.25
N ILE A 210 -10.04 20.50 47.08
CA ILE A 210 -11.08 21.55 46.91
C ILE A 210 -11.20 22.08 45.46
N HIS A 211 -12.31 22.03 44.71
CA HIS A 211 -13.74 22.32 44.99
C HIS A 211 -14.67 21.56 44.02
N LEU A 212 -15.88 21.23 44.49
CA LEU A 212 -17.00 20.73 43.66
C LEU A 212 -17.49 21.81 42.71
N ASP A 213 -17.65 21.47 41.43
CA ASP A 213 -18.87 21.73 40.66
C ASP A 213 -18.94 20.78 39.45
N GLY A 214 -20.15 20.30 39.17
CA GLY A 214 -20.40 19.23 38.22
C GLY A 214 -20.41 19.68 36.77
N GLU A 215 -19.97 18.79 35.88
CA GLU A 215 -20.71 18.45 34.66
C GLU A 215 -20.10 17.17 34.05
N SER A 216 -21.00 16.29 33.62
CA SER A 216 -20.72 15.02 32.98
C SER A 216 -20.16 15.25 31.58
N ALA A 217 -18.92 14.80 31.32
CA ALA A 217 -18.48 14.42 29.98
C ALA A 217 -17.43 13.33 30.09
N GLN A 218 -17.85 12.09 29.82
CA GLN A 218 -16.99 10.93 29.69
C GLN A 218 -16.26 11.01 28.33
N ASP A 219 -15.33 11.95 28.20
CA ASP A 219 -14.51 12.09 27.00
C ASP A 219 -13.41 11.05 26.99
N SER A 220 -13.59 10.01 26.19
CA SER A 220 -12.56 9.01 25.93
C SER A 220 -11.28 9.67 25.37
N PRO A 221 -10.08 9.24 25.79
CA PRO A 221 -8.80 9.81 25.35
C PRO A 221 -8.51 9.62 23.86
N VAL A 222 -9.35 8.86 23.14
CA VAL A 222 -9.21 8.56 21.71
C VAL A 222 -9.41 9.81 20.84
N PHE A 223 -10.26 10.76 21.25
CA PHE A 223 -10.61 11.93 20.42
C PHE A 223 -9.69 13.14 20.65
N LYS A 224 -9.00 13.24 21.80
CA LYS A 224 -8.06 14.33 22.08
C LYS A 224 -6.70 14.20 21.38
N SER A 225 -6.39 13.02 20.82
CA SER A 225 -5.14 12.74 20.10
C SER A 225 -5.32 12.71 18.58
N MET A 226 -6.39 13.29 18.04
CA MET A 226 -6.52 13.44 16.59
C MET A 226 -5.72 14.69 16.18
N PRO A 227 -4.59 14.58 15.45
CA PRO A 227 -3.96 15.77 14.87
C PRO A 227 -5.00 16.46 13.99
N SER A 228 -5.25 17.75 14.25
CA SER A 228 -6.21 18.49 13.45
C SER A 228 -5.68 18.61 12.02
N LEU A 229 -6.59 18.77 11.04
CA LEU A 229 -6.15 19.02 9.66
C LEU A 229 -5.28 20.28 9.56
N ASP A 230 -5.50 21.25 10.45
CA ASP A 230 -4.68 22.46 10.57
C ASP A 230 -3.27 22.15 11.06
N ASP A 231 -3.11 21.21 12.01
CA ASP A 231 -1.79 20.75 12.45
C ASP A 231 -1.04 20.08 11.29
N MET A 232 -1.70 19.23 10.50
CA MET A 232 -1.08 18.60 9.33
C MET A 232 -0.66 19.61 8.26
N LEU A 233 -1.50 20.61 8.01
CA LEU A 233 -1.19 21.69 7.07
C LEU A 233 -0.04 22.56 7.59
N SER A 234 0.00 22.83 8.90
CA SER A 234 1.10 23.58 9.52
C SER A 234 2.44 22.81 9.42
N LEU A 235 2.41 21.49 9.57
CA LEU A 235 3.58 20.62 9.37
C LEU A 235 4.06 20.65 7.91
N LEU A 236 3.13 20.59 6.95
CA LEU A 236 3.45 20.70 5.52
C LEU A 236 4.05 22.07 5.15
N GLN A 237 3.64 23.13 5.84
CA GLN A 237 4.11 24.50 5.62
C GLN A 237 5.40 24.84 6.38
N THR A 238 5.93 23.91 7.18
CA THR A 238 7.13 24.15 7.99
C THR A 238 8.37 24.42 7.14
N SER A 239 8.44 23.88 5.92
CA SER A 239 9.55 24.10 4.98
C SER A 239 9.07 24.18 3.55
N SER A 240 9.54 25.20 2.81
CA SER A 240 9.23 25.35 1.38
C SER A 240 9.68 24.15 0.55
N THR A 241 10.80 23.50 0.92
CA THR A 241 11.27 22.29 0.24
C THR A 241 10.33 21.12 0.45
N PHE A 242 9.84 20.96 1.69
CA PHE A 242 8.90 19.90 2.03
C PHE A 242 7.55 20.10 1.36
N THR A 243 7.03 21.34 1.33
CA THR A 243 5.80 21.66 0.60
C THR A 243 5.93 21.37 -0.89
N LYS A 244 7.05 21.75 -1.52
CA LYS A 244 7.30 21.46 -2.94
C LYS A 244 7.34 19.96 -3.22
N ALA A 245 8.05 19.19 -2.39
CA ALA A 245 8.11 17.74 -2.51
C ALA A 245 6.73 17.09 -2.36
N ALA A 246 5.93 17.55 -1.39
CA ALA A 246 4.58 17.06 -1.18
C ALA A 246 3.64 17.36 -2.38
N ILE A 247 3.73 18.56 -2.96
CA ILE A 247 2.96 18.92 -4.16
C ILE A 247 3.36 18.02 -5.34
N VAL A 248 4.66 17.83 -5.57
CA VAL A 248 5.17 16.95 -6.63
C VAL A 248 4.70 15.52 -6.43
N ALA A 249 4.82 14.98 -5.20
CA ALA A 249 4.35 13.65 -4.86
C ALA A 249 2.84 13.51 -5.06
N PHE A 250 2.05 14.51 -4.67
CA PHE A 250 0.59 14.50 -4.85
C PHE A 250 0.19 14.37 -6.31
N PHE A 251 0.70 15.26 -7.18
CA PHE A 251 0.34 15.23 -8.61
C PHE A 251 0.89 13.98 -9.31
N SER A 252 2.10 13.53 -8.96
CA SER A 252 2.68 12.30 -9.51
C SER A 252 1.84 11.07 -9.14
N ASN A 253 1.49 10.92 -7.86
CA ASN A 253 0.66 9.79 -7.40
C ASN A 253 -0.76 9.86 -7.98
N LEU A 254 -1.35 11.05 -8.09
CA LEU A 254 -2.67 11.23 -8.69
C LEU A 254 -2.71 10.74 -10.14
N GLY A 255 -1.69 11.11 -10.94
CA GLY A 255 -1.55 10.66 -12.32
C GLY A 255 -1.31 9.15 -12.42
N ASP A 256 -0.40 8.62 -11.61
CA ASP A 256 -0.01 7.21 -11.63
C ASP A 256 -1.16 6.28 -11.23
N VAL A 257 -1.86 6.57 -10.12
CA VAL A 257 -3.02 5.78 -9.67
C VAL A 257 -4.16 5.83 -10.70
N GLY A 258 -4.39 7.00 -11.31
CA GLY A 258 -5.39 7.17 -12.37
C GLY A 258 -5.06 6.34 -13.62
N LEU A 259 -3.80 6.35 -14.04
CA LEU A 259 -3.31 5.52 -15.13
C LEU A 259 -3.45 4.04 -14.79
N HIS A 260 -2.94 3.59 -13.64
CA HIS A 260 -2.99 2.19 -13.24
C HIS A 260 -4.43 1.64 -13.16
N THR A 261 -5.36 2.44 -12.65
CA THR A 261 -6.77 2.06 -12.54
C THR A 261 -7.43 1.88 -13.90
N SER A 262 -7.12 2.74 -14.87
CA SER A 262 -7.73 2.73 -16.21
C SER A 262 -7.01 1.78 -17.18
N LEU A 263 -5.69 1.62 -17.05
CA LEU A 263 -4.83 0.85 -17.96
C LEU A 263 -5.27 -0.61 -18.07
N MET A 264 -5.62 -1.26 -16.95
CA MET A 264 -6.06 -2.66 -16.97
C MET A 264 -7.36 -2.84 -17.76
N TYR A 265 -8.32 -1.91 -17.63
CA TYR A 265 -9.56 -1.94 -18.40
C TYR A 265 -9.35 -1.54 -19.87
N TYR A 266 -8.46 -0.57 -20.14
CA TYR A 266 -8.07 -0.20 -21.49
C TYR A 266 -7.45 -1.38 -22.25
N LEU A 267 -6.50 -2.08 -21.62
CA LEU A 267 -5.88 -3.27 -22.17
C LEU A 267 -6.89 -4.39 -22.43
N LYS A 268 -7.88 -4.55 -21.55
CA LYS A 268 -8.98 -5.49 -21.77
C LYS A 268 -9.84 -5.10 -22.97
N ALA A 269 -10.30 -3.85 -23.02
CA ALA A 269 -11.17 -3.36 -24.08
C ALA A 269 -10.50 -3.38 -25.46
N ARG A 270 -9.23 -2.95 -25.53
CA ARG A 270 -8.52 -2.75 -26.80
C ARG A 270 -7.82 -4.00 -27.31
N PHE A 271 -7.23 -4.79 -26.41
CA PHE A 271 -6.37 -5.93 -26.76
C PHE A 271 -6.92 -7.27 -26.25
N HIS A 272 -8.12 -7.30 -25.67
CA HIS A 272 -8.77 -8.51 -25.15
C HIS A 272 -7.91 -9.27 -24.14
N PHE A 273 -7.20 -8.53 -23.28
CA PHE A 273 -6.34 -9.13 -22.29
C PHE A 273 -7.12 -10.00 -21.30
N ASN A 274 -6.56 -11.18 -21.04
CA ASN A 274 -6.98 -12.04 -19.95
C ASN A 274 -6.04 -11.92 -18.74
N LYS A 275 -6.44 -12.52 -17.63
CA LYS A 275 -5.64 -12.62 -16.39
C LYS A 275 -4.18 -13.01 -16.62
N HIS A 276 -3.89 -13.96 -17.51
CA HIS A 276 -2.53 -14.45 -17.72
C HIS A 276 -1.65 -13.38 -18.37
N GLN A 277 -2.19 -12.60 -19.30
CA GLN A 277 -1.50 -11.49 -19.93
C GLN A 277 -1.32 -10.31 -18.97
N PHE A 278 -2.31 -10.03 -18.11
CA PHE A 278 -2.14 -9.07 -17.02
C PHE A 278 -1.01 -9.49 -16.07
N ALA A 279 -0.97 -10.77 -15.71
CA ALA A 279 0.07 -11.31 -14.83
C ALA A 279 1.46 -11.22 -15.49
N ASP A 280 1.59 -11.51 -16.78
CA ASP A 280 2.86 -11.37 -17.52
C ASP A 280 3.33 -9.93 -17.54
N LEU A 281 2.45 -8.99 -17.88
CA LEU A 281 2.76 -7.57 -17.92
C LEU A 281 3.22 -7.07 -16.54
N MET A 282 2.47 -7.39 -15.50
CA MET A 282 2.82 -7.01 -14.14
C MET A 282 4.13 -7.65 -13.68
N MET A 283 4.37 -8.92 -14.01
CA MET A 283 5.61 -9.61 -13.66
C MET A 283 6.82 -8.94 -14.33
N ILE A 284 6.74 -8.60 -15.62
CA ILE A 284 7.81 -7.91 -16.34
C ILE A 284 8.07 -6.54 -15.72
N SER A 285 7.02 -5.75 -15.46
CA SER A 285 7.14 -4.46 -14.75
C SER A 285 7.78 -4.63 -13.37
N GLY A 286 7.39 -5.68 -12.62
CA GLY A 286 7.93 -5.96 -11.29
C GLY A 286 9.41 -6.31 -11.29
N ILE A 287 9.85 -7.13 -12.25
CA ILE A 287 11.26 -7.48 -12.41
C ILE A 287 12.07 -6.24 -12.81
N ALA A 288 11.59 -5.47 -13.79
CA ALA A 288 12.24 -4.23 -14.21
C ALA A 288 12.33 -3.21 -13.07
N GLY A 289 11.23 -3.02 -12.32
CA GLY A 289 11.19 -2.16 -11.13
C GLY A 289 12.14 -2.62 -10.03
N THR A 290 12.23 -3.93 -9.77
CA THR A 290 13.16 -4.50 -8.79
C THR A 290 14.62 -4.23 -9.18
N ILE A 291 14.97 -4.43 -10.45
CA ILE A 291 16.32 -4.14 -10.96
C ILE A 291 16.62 -2.65 -10.84
N SER A 292 15.66 -1.79 -11.19
CA SER A 292 15.83 -0.34 -11.06
C SER A 292 16.08 0.08 -9.61
N GLN A 293 15.28 -0.41 -8.67
CA GLN A 293 15.37 -0.05 -7.25
C GLN A 293 16.64 -0.59 -6.58
N LEU A 294 17.03 -1.83 -6.86
CA LEU A 294 18.13 -2.49 -6.16
C LEU A 294 19.50 -2.23 -6.79
N VAL A 295 19.56 -1.95 -8.10
CA VAL A 295 20.81 -1.76 -8.83
C VAL A 295 20.96 -0.33 -9.30
N LEU A 296 19.97 0.21 -10.04
CA LEU A 296 20.13 1.49 -10.70
C LEU A 296 20.09 2.67 -9.71
N MET A 297 19.12 2.68 -8.80
CA MET A 297 18.95 3.74 -7.81
C MET A 297 20.19 3.96 -6.93
N PRO A 298 20.79 2.93 -6.30
CA PRO A 298 22.00 3.10 -5.48
C PRO A 298 23.22 3.62 -6.26
N ILE A 299 23.27 3.42 -7.59
CA ILE A 299 24.37 3.88 -8.45
C ILE A 299 24.11 5.33 -8.93
N LEU A 300 22.87 5.63 -9.33
CA LEU A 300 22.52 6.94 -9.90
C LEU A 300 22.30 8.02 -8.84
N ALA A 301 21.75 7.67 -7.67
CA ALA A 301 21.53 8.63 -6.58
C ALA A 301 22.80 9.39 -6.15
N PRO A 302 23.94 8.72 -5.85
CA PRO A 302 25.16 9.44 -5.45
C PRO A 302 25.85 10.17 -6.60
N THR A 303 25.61 9.80 -7.87
CA THR A 303 26.32 10.38 -9.02
C THR A 303 25.60 11.59 -9.63
N ILE A 304 24.27 11.54 -9.71
CA ILE A 304 23.44 12.57 -10.36
C ILE A 304 22.83 13.54 -9.32
N GLY A 305 22.65 13.09 -8.08
CA GLY A 305 21.97 13.82 -7.01
C GLY A 305 20.44 13.65 -7.07
N GLU A 306 19.79 13.57 -5.90
CA GLU A 306 18.37 13.21 -5.75
C GLU A 306 17.40 14.15 -6.48
N GLU A 307 17.64 15.46 -6.46
CA GLU A 307 16.75 16.45 -7.10
C GLU A 307 16.71 16.30 -8.63
N LYS A 308 17.88 16.15 -9.26
CA LYS A 308 17.98 15.95 -10.72
C LYS A 308 17.41 14.60 -11.11
N LEU A 309 17.63 13.59 -10.27
CA LEU A 309 17.14 12.25 -10.47
C LEU A 309 15.61 12.20 -10.44
N LEU A 310 14.99 12.90 -9.48
CA LEU A 310 13.55 13.08 -9.42
C LEU A 310 13.01 13.79 -10.67
N ALA A 311 13.66 14.87 -11.12
CA ALA A 311 13.26 15.59 -12.33
C ALA A 311 13.34 14.71 -13.59
N ILE A 312 14.42 13.94 -13.75
CA ILE A 312 14.58 12.97 -14.84
C ILE A 312 13.47 11.91 -14.78
N GLY A 313 13.19 11.37 -13.59
CA GLY A 313 12.12 10.40 -13.38
C GLY A 313 10.74 10.91 -13.79
N LEU A 314 10.39 12.13 -13.40
CA LEU A 314 9.13 12.78 -13.78
C LEU A 314 9.03 13.00 -15.30
N LEU A 315 10.12 13.41 -15.96
CA LEU A 315 10.14 13.57 -17.42
C LEU A 315 9.91 12.25 -18.16
N PHE A 316 10.52 11.16 -17.67
CA PHE A 316 10.28 9.82 -18.21
C PHE A 316 8.86 9.33 -17.96
N SER A 317 8.30 9.61 -16.78
CA SER A 317 6.90 9.30 -16.47
C SER A 317 5.92 10.00 -17.43
N CYS A 318 6.11 11.30 -17.67
CA CYS A 318 5.31 12.04 -18.66
C CYS A 318 5.45 11.46 -20.07
N SER A 319 6.68 11.13 -20.48
CA SER A 319 6.95 10.56 -21.80
C SER A 319 6.28 9.20 -21.97
N HIS A 320 6.31 8.36 -20.93
CA HIS A 320 5.67 7.05 -20.91
C HIS A 320 4.15 7.13 -20.98
N MET A 321 3.52 8.04 -20.22
CA MET A 321 2.07 8.27 -20.34
C MET A 321 1.67 8.67 -21.75
N PHE A 322 2.46 9.54 -22.39
CA PHE A 322 2.23 9.94 -23.78
C PHE A 322 2.38 8.77 -24.76
N LEU A 323 3.40 7.94 -24.58
CA LEU A 323 3.63 6.76 -25.41
C LEU A 323 2.51 5.71 -25.26
N TYR A 324 1.94 5.54 -24.07
CA TYR A 324 0.76 4.71 -23.88
C TYR A 324 -0.47 5.22 -24.60
N SER A 325 -0.66 6.55 -24.67
CA SER A 325 -1.78 7.13 -25.40
C SER A 325 -1.73 6.82 -26.90
N ILE A 326 -0.54 6.66 -27.47
CA ILE A 326 -0.31 6.44 -28.91
C ILE A 326 -0.19 4.94 -29.26
N ALA A 327 -0.09 4.06 -28.27
CA ALA A 327 0.21 2.65 -28.50
C ALA A 327 -0.85 1.95 -29.37
N TRP A 328 -0.47 1.62 -30.62
CA TRP A 328 -1.33 0.93 -31.58
C TRP A 328 -1.22 -0.60 -31.51
N SER A 329 -0.24 -1.13 -30.77
CA SER A 329 0.07 -2.56 -30.69
C SER A 329 0.59 -2.95 -29.32
N PHE A 330 0.34 -4.20 -28.92
CA PHE A 330 0.81 -4.78 -27.66
C PHE A 330 2.32 -4.67 -27.47
N TRP A 331 3.11 -4.91 -28.52
CA TRP A 331 4.57 -4.81 -28.45
C TRP A 331 5.03 -3.40 -28.08
N VAL A 332 4.33 -2.37 -28.55
CA VAL A 332 4.60 -0.98 -28.18
C VAL A 332 4.36 -0.79 -26.68
N LEU A 333 3.32 -1.38 -26.09
CA LEU A 333 3.11 -1.32 -24.63
C LEU A 333 4.20 -2.05 -23.83
N LEU A 334 4.68 -3.19 -24.31
CA LEU A 334 5.76 -3.98 -23.70
C LEU A 334 7.10 -3.24 -23.72
N TYR A 335 7.51 -2.73 -24.88
CA TYR A 335 8.75 -1.94 -25.01
C TYR A 335 8.73 -0.66 -24.16
N ASN A 336 7.55 -0.06 -23.97
CA ASN A 336 7.38 1.12 -23.12
C ASN A 336 7.33 0.78 -21.62
N LEU A 337 6.91 -0.43 -21.25
CA LEU A 337 6.97 -0.92 -19.87
C LEU A 337 8.43 -1.13 -19.43
N ASP A 338 9.28 -1.63 -20.33
CA ASP A 338 10.71 -1.86 -20.09
C ASP A 338 11.53 -0.56 -20.14
N SER A 339 11.06 0.45 -20.87
CA SER A 339 11.72 1.75 -21.01
C SER A 339 11.28 2.76 -19.95
N ILE A 340 11.98 2.74 -18.82
CA ILE A 340 12.35 3.94 -18.05
C ILE A 340 11.27 4.57 -17.14
N SER A 341 9.98 4.24 -17.25
CA SER A 341 8.94 4.94 -16.46
C SER A 341 8.76 4.48 -15.00
N HIS A 342 8.88 3.18 -14.73
CA HIS A 342 8.84 2.67 -13.36
C HIS A 342 10.16 2.90 -12.58
N TYR A 343 11.12 3.61 -13.18
CA TYR A 343 12.49 3.64 -12.68
C TYR A 343 12.68 4.59 -11.48
N PHE A 344 11.73 5.50 -11.20
CA PHE A 344 12.01 6.62 -10.28
C PHE A 344 10.91 7.06 -9.30
N ILE A 345 9.77 6.37 -9.19
CA ILE A 345 8.62 6.84 -8.37
C ILE A 345 8.35 5.90 -7.19
N ILE A 346 9.41 5.36 -6.57
CA ILE A 346 9.30 4.74 -5.24
C ILE A 346 10.52 5.18 -4.43
N CYS A 347 10.51 6.46 -4.04
CA CYS A 347 11.21 6.99 -2.88
C CYS A 347 10.21 7.82 -2.09
#